data_AF-A0A1W7RB98-F1
#
_entry.id   AF-A0A1W7RB98-F1
#
_cell.length_a   1.000
_cell.length_b   1.000
_cell.length_c   1.000
_cell.angle_alpha   90.00
_cell.angle_beta   90.00
_cell.angle_gamma   90.00
#
_symmetry.space_group_name_H-M   'P 1'
#
loop_
_entity.id
_entity.type
_entity.pdbx_description
1 polymer ?
#
loop_
_entity_poly.entity_id
_entity_poly.type
_entity_poly.pdbx_seq_one_letter_code
_entity_poly.pdbx_strand_id
1 'polypeptide(L)' 'MKILYLLFAFLFLAFLSEPGDAQSQCEREGGFCRFLLCPSRTSDIGKLGCEPLWKCCKRRSGK' A
#
# COMPACT_ATOMS: atom_id res chain seq x y z
N MET A 1 39.66 -9.10 -4.30
CA MET A 1 38.57 -9.77 -5.03
C MET A 1 37.43 -10.33 -4.14
N LYS A 2 37.32 -9.98 -2.85
CA LYS A 2 36.24 -10.50 -1.97
C LYS A 2 35.31 -9.41 -1.42
N ILE A 3 35.83 -8.18 -1.33
CA ILE A 3 35.10 -6.98 -0.88
C ILE A 3 33.95 -6.58 -1.81
N LEU A 4 34.07 -6.79 -3.12
CA LEU A 4 33.02 -6.40 -4.07
C LEU A 4 31.70 -7.16 -3.81
N TYR A 5 31.79 -8.45 -3.45
CA TYR A 5 30.64 -9.28 -3.12
C TYR A 5 29.99 -8.87 -1.78
N LEU A 6 30.79 -8.41 -0.82
CA LEU A 6 30.29 -7.93 0.47
C LEU A 6 29.52 -6.61 0.30
N LEU A 7 30.04 -5.69 -0.52
CA LEU A 7 29.35 -4.44 -0.86
C LEU A 7 28.02 -4.71 -1.57
N PHE A 8 28.02 -5.63 -2.54
CA PHE A 8 26.80 -6.03 -3.24
C PHE A 8 25.76 -6.56 -2.26
N ALA A 9 26.12 -7.51 -1.38
CA ALA A 9 25.20 -8.06 -0.38
C ALA A 9 24.60 -7.00 0.55
N PHE A 10 25.40 -6.00 0.97
CA PHE A 10 24.92 -4.87 1.77
C PHE A 10 23.87 -4.03 1.03
N LEU A 11 24.06 -3.81 -0.26
CA LEU A 11 23.08 -3.08 -1.09
C LEU A 11 21.76 -3.85 -1.19
N PHE A 12 21.78 -5.17 -1.41
CA PHE A 12 20.53 -5.96 -1.43
C PHE A 12 19.80 -5.91 -0.09
N LEU A 13 20.52 -6.00 1.02
CA LEU A 13 19.91 -5.89 2.36
C LEU A 13 19.28 -4.52 2.59
N ALA A 14 19.88 -3.45 2.08
CA ALA A 14 19.28 -2.12 2.13
C ALA A 14 17.96 -2.06 1.33
N PHE A 15 17.94 -2.56 0.09
CA PHE A 15 16.73 -2.57 -0.75
C PHE A 15 15.63 -3.52 -0.22
N LEU A 16 15.99 -4.62 0.43
CA LEU A 16 15.02 -5.53 1.07
C LEU A 16 14.40 -4.94 2.36
N SER A 17 15.00 -3.89 2.92
CA SER A 17 14.50 -3.21 4.12
C SER A 17 13.42 -2.17 3.79
N GLU A 18 13.23 -1.83 2.51
CA GLU A 18 12.09 -1.01 2.09
C GLU A 18 10.83 -1.89 2.09
N PRO A 19 9.81 -1.55 2.91
CA PRO A 19 8.54 -2.26 2.85
C PRO A 19 7.99 -2.07 1.43
N GLY A 20 7.80 -3.18 0.70
CA GLY A 20 7.28 -3.15 -0.66
C GLY A 20 6.02 -2.29 -0.73
N ASP A 21 5.98 -1.41 -1.74
CA ASP A 21 4.97 -0.36 -2.00
C ASP A 21 3.58 -0.93 -2.38
N ALA A 22 3.09 -1.93 -1.63
CA ALA A 22 1.81 -2.57 -1.83
C ALA A 22 0.63 -1.72 -1.31
N GLN A 23 0.92 -0.71 -0.48
CA GLN A 23 -0.08 0.04 0.28
C GLN A 23 -0.69 1.24 -0.48
N SER A 24 -0.15 1.65 -1.63
CA SER A 24 -0.36 3.02 -2.11
C SER A 24 -1.47 3.22 -3.15
N GLN A 25 -2.17 2.18 -3.65
CA GLN A 25 -3.23 2.42 -4.65
C GLN A 25 -4.47 3.09 -4.05
N CYS A 26 -4.94 2.60 -2.90
CA CYS A 26 -6.09 3.21 -2.22
C CYS A 26 -5.80 4.65 -1.78
N GLU A 27 -4.59 4.90 -1.26
CA GLU A 27 -4.16 6.24 -0.86
C GLU A 27 -3.96 7.17 -2.05
N ARG A 28 -3.41 6.69 -3.18
CA ARG A 28 -3.30 7.47 -4.43
C ARG A 28 -4.66 7.88 -4.98
N GLU A 29 -5.69 7.05 -4.79
CA GLU A 29 -7.08 7.38 -5.11
C GLU A 29 -7.70 8.38 -4.12
N GLY A 30 -6.98 8.85 -3.10
CA GLY A 30 -7.51 9.70 -2.03
C GLY A 30 -8.48 8.96 -1.11
N GLY A 31 -8.38 7.62 -1.07
CA GLY A 31 -9.14 6.74 -0.21
C GLY A 31 -8.34 6.29 1.01
N PHE A 32 -8.97 5.46 1.83
CA PHE A 32 -8.36 4.78 2.97
C PHE A 32 -8.88 3.36 3.09
N CYS A 33 -8.04 2.45 3.58
CA CYS A 33 -8.44 1.06 3.81
C CYS A 33 -9.31 0.94 5.07
N ARG A 34 -10.39 0.16 5.00
CA ARG A 34 -11.26 -0.17 6.13
C ARG A 34 -11.62 -1.65 6.13
N PHE A 35 -11.71 -2.24 7.32
CA PHE A 35 -12.21 -3.60 7.51
C PHE A 35 -13.73 -3.68 7.25
N LEU A 36 -14.15 -4.62 6.41
CA LEU A 36 -15.54 -4.89 5.94
C LEU A 36 -16.27 -3.77 5.16
N LEU A 37 -16.69 -2.71 5.84
CA LEU A 37 -17.72 -1.78 5.33
C LEU A 37 -17.25 -0.33 5.37
N CYS A 38 -17.50 0.39 4.28
CA CYS A 38 -17.24 1.82 4.20
C CYS A 38 -18.30 2.63 4.95
N PRO A 39 -17.90 3.67 5.71
CA PRO A 39 -18.84 4.56 6.40
C PRO A 39 -19.78 5.28 5.41
N SER A 40 -20.96 5.70 5.88
CA SER A 40 -22.06 6.20 5.04
C SER A 40 -21.72 7.36 4.10
N ARG A 41 -20.70 8.16 4.42
CA ARG A 41 -20.20 9.29 3.58
C ARG A 41 -19.11 8.90 2.59
N THR A 42 -18.80 7.61 2.49
CA THR A 42 -17.77 7.07 1.61
C THR A 42 -18.35 5.97 0.70
N SER A 43 -17.66 5.68 -0.38
CA SER A 43 -17.97 4.61 -1.33
C SER A 43 -16.86 3.57 -1.31
N ASP A 44 -17.26 2.31 -1.31
CA ASP A 44 -16.39 1.16 -1.57
C ASP A 44 -15.95 1.19 -3.03
N ILE A 45 -14.65 1.31 -3.26
CA ILE A 45 -14.05 1.31 -4.60
C ILE A 45 -13.21 0.05 -4.85
N GLY A 46 -13.41 -1.02 -4.06
CA GLY A 46 -12.70 -2.29 -4.17
C GLY A 46 -11.47 -2.37 -3.25
N LYS A 47 -10.59 -3.34 -3.46
CA LYS A 47 -9.47 -3.61 -2.54
C LYS A 47 -8.28 -2.66 -2.70
N LEU A 48 -7.91 -2.25 -3.92
CA LEU A 48 -6.87 -1.25 -4.23
C LEU A 48 -5.62 -1.28 -3.32
N GLY A 49 -4.99 -2.45 -3.16
CA GLY A 49 -3.78 -2.60 -2.34
C GLY A 49 -4.01 -2.72 -0.81
N CYS A 50 -5.26 -2.70 -0.34
CA CYS A 50 -5.58 -3.01 1.04
C CYS A 50 -5.36 -4.50 1.36
N GLU A 51 -5.20 -4.84 2.64
CA GLU A 51 -5.08 -6.22 3.12
C GLU A 51 -6.30 -7.11 2.74
N PRO A 52 -6.15 -8.45 2.74
CA PRO A 52 -7.30 -9.35 2.63
C PRO A 52 -8.39 -9.00 3.66
N LEU A 53 -9.65 -8.95 3.24
CA LEU A 53 -10.83 -8.52 4.04
C LEU A 53 -10.96 -7.00 4.28
N TRP A 54 -10.00 -6.21 3.80
CA TRP A 54 -10.08 -4.76 3.79
C TRP A 54 -10.55 -4.26 2.44
N LYS A 55 -11.23 -3.12 2.47
CA LYS A 55 -11.73 -2.43 1.29
C LYS A 55 -11.26 -0.98 1.29
N CYS A 56 -11.03 -0.45 0.11
CA CYS A 56 -10.71 0.94 -0.09
C CYS A 56 -11.99 1.77 -0.10
N CYS A 57 -12.07 2.72 0.83
CA CYS A 57 -13.16 3.65 0.99
C CYS A 57 -12.74 5.04 0.55
N LYS A 58 -13.45 5.62 -0.41
CA LYS A 58 -13.21 6.99 -0.90
C LYS A 58 -14.37 7.90 -0.53
N ARG A 59 -14.10 9.16 -0.19
CA ARG A 59 -15.17 10.13 0.09
C ARG A 59 -16.06 10.27 -1.16
N ARG A 60 -17.38 10.19 -0.97
CA ARG A 60 -18.31 10.49 -2.07
C ARG A 60 -18.15 11.97 -2.39
N SER A 61 -17.71 12.28 -3.61
CA SER A 61 -17.75 13.66 -4.09
C SER A 61 -19.21 14.04 -4.23
N GLY A 62 -19.75 14.72 -3.21
CA GLY A 62 -21.05 15.37 -3.31
C GLY A 62 -20.98 16.35 -4.47
N LYS A 63 -21.80 16.14 -5.49
CA LYS A 63 -22.13 17.16 -6.48
C LYS A 63 -23.01 18.21 -5.83
#